data_AF-A0A2Z5EMD9-F1
#
_entry.id   AF-A0A2Z5EMD9-F1
#
_cell.length_a   1.000
_cell.length_b   1.000
_cell.length_c   1.000
_cell.angle_alpha   90.00
_cell.angle_beta   90.00
_cell.angle_gamma   90.00
#
_symmetry.space_group_name_H-M   'P 1'
#
loop_
_entity.id
_entity.type
_entity.pdbx_description
1 polymer ?
#
loop_
_entity_poly.entity_id
_entity_poly.type
_entity_poly.pdbx_seq_one_letter_code
_entity_poly.pdbx_strand_id
1 'polypeptide(L)'
;MSLYIKDAEVNDMAQRLAVMQRVSKTEAVRRALRRELEREGSLPSLVQKGLAFAEALRAKAGPKAGMPADKSFIDNLYGDA
;
A
#
# COMPACT_ATOMS: atom_id res chain seq x y z
N MET A 1 30.11 2.27 -3.57
CA MET A 1 30.16 3.44 -2.68
C MET A 1 29.95 3.00 -1.24
N SER A 2 30.77 3.49 -0.31
CA SER A 2 30.54 3.36 1.12
C SER A 2 29.60 4.47 1.59
N LEU A 3 28.63 4.12 2.44
CA LEU A 3 27.77 5.09 3.10
C LEU A 3 28.49 5.61 4.35
N TYR A 4 28.71 6.93 4.44
CA TYR A 4 29.28 7.56 5.63
C TYR A 4 28.16 8.25 6.44
N ILE A 5 28.02 7.84 7.70
CA ILE A 5 27.04 8.37 8.64
C ILE A 5 27.83 9.12 9.71
N LYS A 6 27.63 10.45 9.78
CA LYS A 6 28.33 11.32 10.74
C LYS A 6 27.78 11.17 12.16
N ASP A 7 26.48 10.95 12.27
CA ASP A 7 25.80 10.83 13.54
C ASP A 7 26.06 9.46 14.19
N ALA A 8 26.47 9.46 15.45
CA ALA A 8 26.87 8.26 16.16
C ALA A 8 25.67 7.33 16.46
N GLU A 9 24.51 7.91 16.79
CA GLU A 9 23.29 7.17 17.08
C GLU A 9 22.77 6.48 15.80
N VAL A 10 22.71 7.22 14.68
CA VAL A 10 22.29 6.67 13.39
C VAL A 10 23.25 5.59 12.90
N ASN A 11 24.55 5.75 13.14
CA ASN A 11 25.53 4.73 12.79
C ASN A 11 25.37 3.45 13.62
N ASP A 12 25.06 3.55 14.91
CA ASP A 12 24.74 2.38 15.75
C ASP A 12 23.47 1.67 15.28
N MET A 13 22.40 2.43 14.99
CA MET A 13 21.16 1.89 14.43
C MET A 13 21.42 1.13 13.11
N ALA A 14 22.20 1.72 12.20
CA ALA A 14 22.57 1.09 10.94
C ALA A 14 23.41 -0.18 11.15
N GLN A 15 24.33 -0.17 12.13
CA GLN A 15 25.15 -1.33 12.49
C GLN A 15 24.30 -2.47 13.06
N ARG A 16 23.40 -2.17 14.00
CA ARG A 16 22.48 -3.15 14.59
C ARG A 16 21.59 -3.79 13.53
N LEU A 17 21.03 -2.98 12.63
CA LEU A 17 20.21 -3.47 11.54
C LEU A 17 20.99 -4.39 10.59
N ALA A 18 22.23 -4.04 10.28
CA ALA A 18 23.11 -4.84 9.45
C ALA A 18 23.42 -6.21 10.06
N VAL A 19 23.69 -6.26 11.37
CA VAL A 19 23.91 -7.51 12.11
C VAL A 19 22.66 -8.39 12.09
N MET A 20 21.48 -7.82 12.38
CA MET A 20 20.21 -8.55 12.38
C MET A 20 19.88 -9.13 11.00
N GLN A 21 20.16 -8.40 9.93
CA GLN A 21 19.88 -8.82 8.55
C GLN A 21 21.02 -9.64 7.92
N ARG A 22 22.17 -9.79 8.60
CA ARG A 22 23.39 -10.43 8.09
C ARG A 22 23.85 -9.86 6.73
N VAL A 23 23.81 -8.54 6.59
CA VAL A 23 24.25 -7.83 5.38
C VAL A 23 25.21 -6.69 5.75
N SER A 24 25.81 -6.04 4.75
CA SER A 24 26.63 -4.85 4.99
C SER A 24 25.78 -3.67 5.49
N LYS A 25 26.40 -2.76 6.25
CA LYS A 25 25.74 -1.53 6.74
C LYS A 25 25.06 -0.73 5.63
N THR A 26 25.76 -0.57 4.50
CA THR A 26 25.23 0.12 3.32
C THR A 26 23.98 -0.58 2.78
N GLU A 27 23.98 -1.91 2.71
CA GLU A 27 22.85 -2.68 2.19
C GLU A 27 21.67 -2.68 3.16
N ALA A 28 21.92 -2.76 4.48
CA ALA A 28 20.90 -2.65 5.51
C ALA A 28 20.15 -1.31 5.43
N VAL A 29 20.90 -0.20 5.32
CA VAL A 29 20.31 1.14 5.18
C VAL A 29 19.57 1.29 3.86
N ARG A 30 20.14 0.80 2.74
CA ARG A 30 19.47 0.81 1.43
C ARG A 30 18.11 0.10 1.49
N ARG A 31 18.05 -1.08 2.11
CA ARG A 31 16.81 -1.85 2.26
C ARG A 31 15.80 -1.14 3.15
N ALA A 32 16.24 -0.56 4.28
CA ALA A 32 15.38 0.22 5.16
C ALA A 32 14.74 1.41 4.44
N LEU A 33 15.55 2.20 3.74
CA LEU A 33 15.07 3.36 2.98
C LEU A 33 14.11 2.96 1.86
N ARG A 34 14.41 1.88 1.12
CA ARG A 34 13.51 1.38 0.08
C ARG A 34 12.16 0.99 0.65
N ARG A 35 12.14 0.25 1.78
CA ARG A 35 10.89 -0.14 2.44
C ARG A 35 10.09 1.04 2.91
N GLU A 36 10.73 2.09 3.42
CA GLU A 36 10.01 3.28 3.86
C GLU A 36 9.49 4.10 2.67
N LEU A 37 10.26 4.24 1.60
CA LEU A 37 9.78 4.86 0.36
C LEU A 37 8.64 4.07 -0.28
N GLU A 38 8.70 2.74 -0.24
CA GLU A 38 7.57 1.89 -0.61
C GLU A 38 6.40 2.14 0.33
N ARG A 39 6.57 2.12 1.65
CA ARG A 39 5.46 2.37 2.59
C ARG A 39 4.79 3.72 2.38
N GLU A 40 5.57 4.78 2.19
CA GLU A 40 5.09 6.14 1.96
C GLU A 40 4.48 6.29 0.55
N GLY A 41 5.12 5.71 -0.48
CA GLY A 41 4.66 5.76 -1.87
C GLY A 41 3.58 4.75 -2.23
N SER A 42 3.37 3.73 -1.40
CA SER A 42 2.43 2.62 -1.62
C SER A 42 1.25 2.65 -0.68
N LEU A 43 0.97 3.76 0.01
CA LEU A 43 -0.39 3.99 0.48
C LEU A 43 -1.26 4.02 -0.78
N PRO A 44 -2.02 2.94 -1.09
CA PRO A 44 -2.88 3.01 -2.25
C PRO A 44 -3.83 4.15 -1.96
N SER A 45 -3.96 5.06 -2.92
CA SER A 45 -4.90 6.16 -2.79
C SER A 45 -6.28 5.58 -2.43
N LEU A 46 -7.12 6.35 -1.76
CA LEU A 46 -8.48 5.87 -1.45
C LEU A 46 -9.20 5.38 -2.72
N VAL A 47 -8.87 5.99 -3.87
CA VAL A 47 -9.30 5.55 -5.20
C VAL A 47 -8.80 4.15 -5.53
N GLN A 48 -7.50 3.87 -5.39
CA GLN A 48 -6.93 2.55 -5.66
C GLN A 48 -7.49 1.47 -4.72
N LYS A 49 -7.69 1.80 -3.44
CA LYS A 49 -8.36 0.90 -2.48
C LYS A 49 -9.81 0.61 -2.88
N GLY A 50 -10.54 1.65 -3.31
CA GLY A 50 -11.92 1.52 -3.77
C GLY A 50 -12.05 0.68 -5.03
N LEU A 51 -11.15 0.86 -6.00
CA LEU A 51 -11.10 0.06 -7.22
C LEU A 51 -10.84 -1.42 -6.92
N ALA A 52 -9.81 -1.71 -6.12
CA ALA A 52 -9.47 -3.08 -5.73
C ALA A 52 -10.63 -3.77 -4.99
N PHE A 53 -11.32 -3.04 -4.10
CA PHE A 53 -12.52 -3.55 -3.42
C PHE A 53 -13.65 -3.86 -4.40
N ALA A 54 -13.97 -2.93 -5.32
CA ALA A 54 -15.03 -3.10 -6.30
C ALA A 54 -14.75 -4.26 -7.27
N GLU A 55 -13.50 -4.42 -7.71
CA GLU A 55 -13.06 -5.55 -8.54
C GLU A 55 -13.21 -6.88 -7.81
N ALA A 56 -12.74 -6.97 -6.56
CA ALA A 56 -12.88 -8.18 -5.75
C ALA A 56 -14.35 -8.54 -5.49
N LEU A 57 -15.21 -7.54 -5.26
CA LEU A 57 -16.64 -7.74 -5.08
C LEU A 57 -17.30 -8.27 -6.36
N ARG A 58 -16.98 -7.70 -7.52
CA ARG A 58 -17.47 -8.18 -8.82
C ARG A 58 -16.99 -9.59 -9.13
N ALA A 59 -15.73 -9.91 -8.86
CA ALA A 59 -15.19 -11.25 -9.07
C ALA A 59 -15.91 -12.31 -8.22
N LYS A 60 -16.25 -11.97 -6.96
CA LYS A 60 -17.02 -12.85 -6.07
C LYS A 60 -18.48 -13.01 -6.48
N ALA A 61 -19.13 -11.92 -6.91
CA ALA A 61 -20.53 -11.96 -7.34
C ALA A 61 -20.70 -12.70 -8.68
N GLY A 62 -19.67 -12.64 -9.54
CA GLY A 62 -19.69 -13.21 -10.88
C GLY A 62 -20.23 -12.21 -11.92
N PRO A 63 -19.87 -12.39 -13.22
CA PRO A 63 -20.08 -11.39 -14.27
C PRO A 63 -21.55 -11.06 -14.58
N LYS A 64 -22.51 -11.84 -14.05
CA LYS A 64 -23.96 -11.67 -14.30
C LYS A 64 -24.77 -11.34 -13.05
N ALA A 65 -24.12 -11.16 -11.89
CA ALA A 65 -24.82 -10.87 -10.64
C ALA A 65 -25.07 -9.37 -10.40
N GLY A 66 -24.54 -8.50 -11.27
CA GLY A 66 -24.85 -7.08 -11.22
C GLY A 66 -26.29 -6.83 -11.65
N MET A 67 -27.12 -6.32 -10.73
CA MET A 67 -28.43 -5.78 -11.09
C MET A 67 -28.26 -4.40 -11.73
N PRO A 68 -29.07 -4.04 -12.74
CA PRO A 68 -29.03 -2.71 -13.33
C PRO A 68 -29.43 -1.66 -12.29
N ALA A 69 -28.54 -0.69 -12.07
CA ALA A 69 -28.84 0.52 -11.30
C ALA A 69 -29.50 1.55 -12.23
N ASP A 70 -30.66 1.21 -12.77
CA ASP A 70 -31.42 2.07 -13.66
C ASP A 70 -32.17 3.17 -12.89
N LYS A 71 -32.81 4.08 -13.64
CA LYS A 71 -33.54 5.20 -13.04
C LYS A 71 -34.64 4.73 -12.08
N SER A 72 -35.37 3.67 -12.43
CA SER A 72 -36.43 3.11 -11.59
C SER A 72 -35.88 2.60 -10.25
N PHE A 73 -34.73 1.92 -10.28
CA PHE A 73 -34.03 1.51 -9.06
C PHE A 73 -33.61 2.72 -8.21
N ILE A 74 -33.05 3.76 -8.82
CA ILE A 74 -32.59 4.96 -8.10
C ILE A 74 -33.78 5.71 -7.48
N ASP A 75 -34.86 5.91 -8.23
CA ASP A 75 -36.05 6.63 -7.78
C ASP A 75 -36.69 5.90 -6.56
N ASN A 76 -36.70 4.56 -6.56
CA ASN A 76 -37.13 3.74 -5.40
C ASN A 76 -36.23 3.90 -4.14
N LEU A 77 -34.93 4.21 -4.28
CA LEU A 77 -34.06 4.44 -3.12
C LEU A 77 -34.41 5.73 -2.36
N TYR A 78 -34.96 6.72 -3.06
CA TYR A 78 -35.34 8.02 -2.49
C TYR A 78 -36.83 8.12 -2.17
N GLY A 79 -37.62 7.08 -2.48
CA GLY A 79 -39.06 7.03 -2.21
C GLY A 79 -39.92 7.80 -3.21
N ASP A 80 -39.35 8.23 -4.33
CA ASP A 80 -40.08 8.85 -5.44
C ASP A 80 -40.57 7.73 -6.38
N ALA A 81 -41.60 6.99 -5.97
CA ALA A 81 -42.25 5.97 -6.80
C ALA A 81 -43.42 6.55 -7.62
#